data_AF-A0A285PTK1-F1
#
_entry.id   AF-A0A285PTK1-F1
#
_cell.length_a   1.000
_cell.length_b   1.000
_cell.length_c   1.000
_cell.angle_alpha   90.00
_cell.angle_beta   90.00
_cell.angle_gamma   90.00
#
_symmetry.space_group_name_H-M   'P 1'
#
loop_
_entity.id
_entity.type
_entity.pdbx_description
1 polymer ?
#
loop_
_entity_poly.entity_id
_entity_poly.type
_entity_poly.pdbx_seq_one_letter_code
_entity_poly.pdbx_strand_id
1 'polypeptide(L)'
;MIEKKSCWKQYGKAGQTLEMDRYDKETPDSYRSVYSELFSEFGVEVTRKIHSEYKGRQVSFPKKLYTEQYIDYYVKVNSASKSVSEMAVQLEYTERNIRQRLQKSQKASINVINVNEETGQKIIMKYRPIYNELFIMFGEEITGRIYNLYKGHQISFPKKLYTEKYRDSFLRENIGNKKISELAAELGYTERRINQLLKKYKEEYIKDDLLGK
;
A
#
# COMPACT_ATOMS: atom_id res chain seq x y z
N MET A 1 -9.64 -18.83 44.56
CA MET A 1 -8.31 -19.33 44.16
C MET A 1 -8.35 -19.76 42.70
N ILE A 2 -7.84 -18.94 41.79
CA ILE A 2 -7.25 -19.37 40.52
C ILE A 2 -6.06 -18.44 40.30
N GLU A 3 -4.87 -18.90 40.72
CA GLU A 3 -3.61 -18.27 40.30
C GLU A 3 -3.44 -18.52 38.79
N LYS A 4 -3.62 -17.49 37.96
CA LYS A 4 -3.01 -17.46 36.63
C LYS A 4 -1.63 -16.82 36.78
N LYS A 5 -0.65 -17.62 37.22
CA LYS A 5 0.76 -17.23 37.24
C LYS A 5 1.28 -17.04 35.81
N SER A 6 1.57 -15.78 35.49
CA SER A 6 2.59 -15.26 34.58
C SER A 6 3.51 -16.31 33.96
N CYS A 7 3.39 -16.57 32.66
CA CYS A 7 4.17 -17.62 31.99
C CYS A 7 5.37 -17.13 31.16
N TRP A 8 5.57 -15.82 30.93
CA TRP A 8 6.63 -15.37 29.99
C TRP A 8 7.49 -14.16 30.39
N LYS A 9 7.39 -13.65 31.63
CA LYS A 9 8.27 -12.55 32.10
C LYS A 9 9.74 -12.95 32.35
N GLN A 10 10.18 -14.17 32.04
CA GLN A 10 11.50 -14.69 32.43
C GLN A 10 12.39 -15.21 31.27
N TYR A 11 12.18 -14.75 30.03
CA TYR A 11 13.08 -15.12 28.92
C TYR A 11 14.21 -14.10 28.76
N GLY A 12 15.14 -14.14 29.71
CA GLY A 12 16.45 -13.52 29.68
C GLY A 12 17.28 -14.10 30.82
N LYS A 13 18.53 -14.53 30.54
CA LYS A 13 19.48 -14.95 31.59
C LYS A 13 19.44 -13.93 32.73
N ALA A 14 19.51 -14.38 33.99
CA ALA A 14 19.64 -13.48 35.13
C ALA A 14 20.80 -12.49 34.88
N GLY A 15 20.46 -11.25 34.52
CA GLY A 15 21.43 -10.18 34.22
C GLY A 15 21.61 -9.79 32.74
N GLN A 16 20.95 -10.41 31.76
CA GLN A 16 20.92 -9.89 30.38
C GLN A 16 19.48 -9.62 29.93
N THR A 17 19.06 -8.38 30.11
CA THR A 17 17.99 -7.82 29.28
C THR A 17 18.56 -7.72 27.86
N LEU A 18 18.31 -8.73 27.02
CA LEU A 18 18.36 -8.51 25.59
C LEU A 18 17.34 -7.41 25.33
N GLU A 19 17.79 -6.19 25.05
CA GLU A 19 16.96 -5.20 24.39
C GLU A 19 16.60 -5.79 23.03
N MET A 20 15.55 -6.62 23.00
CA MET A 20 14.86 -6.93 21.76
C MET A 20 14.28 -5.60 21.32
N ASP A 21 14.77 -5.06 20.20
CA ASP A 21 14.12 -3.95 19.51
C ASP A 21 12.62 -4.22 19.52
N ARG A 22 11.83 -3.39 20.22
CA ARG A 22 10.39 -3.56 20.26
C ARG A 22 9.84 -3.14 18.90
N TYR A 23 9.63 -4.12 18.03
CA TYR A 23 8.96 -3.91 16.75
C TYR A 23 7.46 -3.73 16.99
N ASP A 24 7.00 -2.49 17.02
CA ASP A 24 5.57 -2.16 17.11
C ASP A 24 4.93 -2.07 15.70
N LYS A 25 3.64 -2.36 15.58
CA LYS A 25 2.86 -2.17 14.34
C LYS A 25 2.83 -0.71 13.89
N GLU A 26 3.24 0.20 14.76
CA GLU A 26 3.29 1.64 14.55
C GLU A 26 4.66 2.13 14.08
N THR A 27 5.59 1.22 13.76
CA THR A 27 6.88 1.59 13.18
C THR A 27 7.01 1.15 11.72
N PRO A 28 7.61 1.98 10.84
CA PRO A 28 7.83 1.62 9.43
C PRO A 28 8.67 0.35 9.25
N ASP A 29 9.61 0.08 10.16
CA ASP A 29 10.53 -1.07 10.11
C ASP A 29 9.83 -2.42 10.29
N SER A 30 8.61 -2.39 10.81
CA SER A 30 7.76 -3.56 10.94
C SER A 30 7.20 -4.03 9.58
N TYR A 31 7.16 -3.16 8.57
CA TYR A 31 6.55 -3.42 7.27
C TYR A 31 7.57 -3.84 6.20
N ARG A 32 7.17 -4.73 5.27
CA ARG A 32 8.07 -5.19 4.21
C ARG A 32 8.14 -4.19 3.06
N SER A 33 9.37 -3.82 2.68
CA SER A 33 9.67 -3.20 1.39
C SER A 33 8.76 -1.98 1.15
N VAL A 34 8.00 -1.97 0.05
CA VAL A 34 7.08 -0.90 -0.33
C VAL A 34 6.05 -0.54 0.74
N TYR A 35 5.68 -1.48 1.62
CA TYR A 35 4.74 -1.19 2.71
C TYR A 35 5.34 -0.31 3.80
N SER A 36 6.66 -0.28 3.95
CA SER A 36 7.33 0.62 4.90
C SER A 36 7.29 2.08 4.43
N GLU A 37 7.50 2.30 3.13
CA GLU A 37 7.36 3.61 2.48
C GLU A 37 5.90 4.08 2.51
N LEU A 38 4.96 3.21 2.16
CA LEU A 38 3.52 3.51 2.25
C LEU A 38 3.11 3.85 3.68
N PHE A 39 3.61 3.12 4.68
CA PHE A 39 3.33 3.41 6.07
C PHE A 39 3.88 4.77 6.48
N SER A 40 5.09 5.11 6.05
CA SER A 40 5.72 6.38 6.39
C SER A 40 4.96 7.56 5.80
N GLU A 41 4.42 7.43 4.59
CA GLU A 41 3.67 8.50 3.92
C GLU A 41 2.21 8.60 4.38
N PHE A 42 1.55 7.45 4.60
CA PHE A 42 0.08 7.38 4.75
C PHE A 42 -0.41 6.77 6.05
N GLY A 43 0.47 6.17 6.85
CA GLY A 43 0.13 5.46 8.08
C GLY A 43 -0.46 4.06 7.86
N VAL A 44 -0.90 3.46 8.97
CA VAL A 44 -1.28 2.04 9.05
C VAL A 44 -2.52 1.69 8.22
N GLU A 45 -3.54 2.55 8.21
CA GLU A 45 -4.84 2.23 7.62
C GLU A 45 -4.76 2.13 6.11
N VAL A 46 -4.20 3.15 5.45
CA VAL A 46 -3.99 3.19 4.00
C VAL A 46 -3.07 2.04 3.58
N THR A 47 -1.99 1.80 4.32
CA THR A 47 -1.04 0.71 4.02
C THR A 47 -1.71 -0.66 4.08
N ARG A 48 -2.53 -0.91 5.10
CA ARG A 48 -3.29 -2.17 5.24
C ARG A 48 -4.31 -2.34 4.12
N LYS A 49 -4.99 -1.26 3.72
CA LYS A 49 -5.96 -1.30 2.62
C LYS A 49 -5.28 -1.54 1.27
N ILE A 50 -4.13 -0.90 1.00
CA ILE A 50 -3.33 -1.19 -0.20
C ILE A 50 -2.85 -2.65 -0.17
N HIS A 51 -2.41 -3.17 0.98
CA HIS A 51 -2.05 -4.58 1.12
C HIS A 51 -3.21 -5.52 0.84
N SER A 52 -4.41 -5.26 1.37
CA SER A 52 -5.54 -6.17 1.15
C SER A 52 -5.89 -6.30 -0.34
N GLU A 53 -5.81 -5.20 -1.08
CA GLU A 53 -6.19 -5.14 -2.51
C GLU A 53 -5.07 -5.62 -3.45
N TYR A 54 -3.81 -5.25 -3.18
CA TYR A 54 -2.69 -5.45 -4.11
C TYR A 54 -1.67 -6.51 -3.70
N LYS A 55 -1.76 -7.12 -2.51
CA LYS A 55 -0.77 -8.13 -2.04
C LYS A 55 -0.55 -9.23 -3.07
N GLY A 56 0.73 -9.49 -3.38
CA GLY A 56 1.14 -10.52 -4.33
C GLY A 56 0.91 -10.17 -5.80
N ARG A 57 0.49 -8.94 -6.14
CA ARG A 57 0.35 -8.46 -7.51
C ARG A 57 1.56 -7.62 -7.91
N GLN A 58 1.83 -7.59 -9.21
CA GLN A 58 2.73 -6.61 -9.81
C GLN A 58 1.88 -5.55 -10.53
N VAL A 59 2.13 -4.29 -10.23
CA VAL A 59 1.35 -3.15 -10.73
C VAL A 59 2.28 -2.20 -11.46
N SER A 60 1.92 -1.83 -12.68
CA SER A 60 2.61 -0.79 -13.44
C SER A 60 1.88 0.54 -13.24
N PHE A 61 2.59 1.55 -12.76
CA PHE A 61 2.08 2.90 -12.53
C PHE A 61 2.42 3.79 -13.73
N PRO A 62 1.43 4.20 -14.55
CA PRO A 62 1.69 5.04 -15.70
C PRO A 62 2.33 6.38 -15.31
N LYS A 63 3.23 6.91 -16.14
CA LYS A 63 3.84 8.22 -15.89
C LYS A 63 2.83 9.38 -15.89
N LYS A 64 1.65 9.20 -16.48
CA LYS A 64 0.60 10.22 -16.59
C LYS A 64 -0.59 9.86 -15.72
N LEU A 65 -1.07 10.83 -14.95
CA LEU A 65 -2.22 10.65 -14.05
C LEU A 65 -3.54 10.52 -14.83
N TYR A 66 -3.75 11.40 -15.81
CA TYR A 66 -5.02 11.52 -16.52
C TYR A 66 -5.08 10.69 -17.80
N THR A 67 -6.31 10.36 -18.21
CA THR A 67 -6.58 9.73 -19.51
C THR A 67 -6.41 10.74 -20.65
N GLU A 68 -6.08 10.25 -21.85
CA GLU A 68 -5.97 11.09 -23.04
C GLU A 68 -7.29 11.82 -23.35
N GLN A 69 -8.41 11.13 -23.16
CA GLN A 69 -9.75 11.68 -23.37
C GLN A 69 -10.05 12.82 -22.40
N TYR A 70 -9.71 12.64 -21.12
CA TYR A 70 -9.87 13.70 -20.12
C TYR A 70 -8.98 14.90 -20.43
N ILE A 71 -7.74 14.67 -20.85
CA ILE A 71 -6.82 15.75 -21.23
C ILE A 71 -7.39 16.56 -22.40
N ASP A 72 -7.85 15.88 -23.45
CA ASP A 72 -8.43 16.55 -24.63
C ASP A 72 -9.69 17.35 -24.26
N TYR A 73 -10.56 16.77 -23.42
CA TYR A 73 -11.73 17.44 -22.88
C TYR A 73 -11.35 18.67 -22.04
N TYR A 74 -10.43 18.50 -21.10
CA TYR A 74 -9.99 19.55 -20.19
C TYR A 74 -9.41 20.74 -20.94
N VAL A 75 -8.53 20.47 -21.90
CA VAL A 75 -7.90 21.50 -22.75
C VAL A 75 -8.95 22.25 -23.57
N LYS A 76 -9.95 21.56 -24.12
CA LYS A 76 -11.03 22.20 -24.88
C LYS A 76 -11.92 23.09 -24.01
N VAL A 77 -12.32 22.62 -22.84
CA VAL A 77 -13.25 23.36 -21.97
C VAL A 77 -12.58 24.56 -21.30
N ASN A 78 -11.28 24.45 -20.97
CA ASN A 78 -10.56 25.51 -20.27
C ASN A 78 -9.80 26.47 -21.21
N SER A 79 -9.86 26.29 -22.53
CA SER A 79 -9.06 27.11 -23.46
C SER A 79 -9.41 28.60 -23.48
N ALA A 80 -10.64 28.95 -23.07
CA ALA A 80 -11.08 30.34 -23.01
C ALA A 80 -10.71 31.03 -21.68
N SER A 81 -10.53 30.26 -20.61
CA SER A 81 -10.34 30.78 -19.24
C SER A 81 -8.93 30.57 -18.69
N LYS A 82 -8.16 29.63 -19.23
CA LYS A 82 -6.80 29.31 -18.77
C LYS A 82 -5.79 29.48 -19.89
N SER A 83 -4.60 29.93 -19.53
CA SER A 83 -3.49 29.98 -20.47
C SER A 83 -2.97 28.58 -20.82
N VAL A 84 -2.29 28.47 -21.97
CA VAL A 84 -1.61 27.24 -22.39
C VAL A 84 -0.61 26.79 -21.31
N SER A 85 0.06 27.74 -20.66
CA SER A 85 1.06 27.49 -19.62
C SER A 85 0.42 26.89 -18.36
N GLU A 86 -0.68 27.47 -17.89
CA GLU A 86 -1.42 26.96 -16.73
C GLU A 86 -1.93 25.53 -16.94
N MET A 87 -2.51 25.26 -18.11
CA MET A 87 -2.96 23.91 -18.47
C MET A 87 -1.79 22.93 -18.57
N ALA A 88 -0.66 23.36 -19.12
CA ALA A 88 0.55 22.54 -19.22
C ALA A 88 1.05 22.12 -17.83
N VAL A 89 1.12 23.06 -16.89
CA VAL A 89 1.50 22.80 -15.49
C VAL A 89 0.52 21.82 -14.83
N GLN A 90 -0.79 22.10 -14.90
CA GLN A 90 -1.81 21.28 -14.22
C GLN A 90 -1.90 19.84 -14.75
N LEU A 91 -1.61 19.63 -16.02
CA LEU A 91 -1.66 18.30 -16.65
C LEU A 91 -0.29 17.60 -16.68
N GLU A 92 0.78 18.25 -16.19
CA GLU A 92 2.17 17.83 -16.32
C GLU A 92 2.58 17.58 -17.80
N TYR A 93 2.18 18.45 -18.71
CA TYR A 93 2.56 18.41 -20.14
C TYR A 93 3.41 19.63 -20.52
N THR A 94 4.04 19.57 -21.70
CA THR A 94 4.65 20.76 -22.28
C THR A 94 3.62 21.62 -22.98
N GLU A 95 3.84 22.93 -23.06
CA GLU A 95 2.94 23.84 -23.80
C GLU A 95 2.75 23.40 -25.25
N ARG A 96 3.81 22.86 -25.90
CA ARG A 96 3.72 22.32 -27.25
C ARG A 96 2.65 21.24 -27.36
N ASN A 97 2.58 20.31 -26.41
CA ASN A 97 1.56 19.25 -26.41
C ASN A 97 0.15 19.85 -26.28
N ILE A 98 -0.02 20.85 -25.40
CA ILE A 98 -1.32 21.53 -25.22
C ILE A 98 -1.74 22.27 -26.50
N ARG A 99 -0.83 23.02 -27.15
CA ARG A 99 -1.09 23.70 -28.41
C ARG A 99 -1.49 22.73 -29.53
N GLN A 100 -0.82 21.57 -29.61
CA GLN A 100 -1.17 20.54 -30.59
C GLN A 100 -2.59 19.99 -30.38
N ARG A 101 -3.00 19.76 -29.12
CA ARG A 101 -4.37 19.31 -28.81
C ARG A 101 -5.41 20.36 -29.15
N LEU A 102 -5.14 21.64 -28.88
CA LEU A 102 -6.01 22.76 -29.27
C LEU A 102 -6.19 22.85 -30.79
N GLN A 103 -5.11 22.68 -31.56
CA GLN A 103 -5.20 22.66 -33.02
C GLN A 103 -5.97 21.44 -33.54
N LYS A 104 -5.81 20.27 -32.89
CA LYS A 104 -6.52 19.04 -33.25
C LYS A 104 -8.02 19.13 -32.96
N SER A 105 -8.41 19.73 -31.84
CA SER A 105 -9.82 19.87 -31.44
C SER A 105 -10.59 20.86 -32.33
N GLN A 106 -9.92 21.84 -32.92
CA GLN A 106 -10.50 22.74 -33.92
C GLN A 106 -10.75 22.06 -35.28
N LYS A 107 -10.01 20.99 -35.59
CA LYS A 107 -10.06 20.28 -36.88
C LYS A 107 -10.92 19.02 -36.88
N ALA A 108 -11.28 18.50 -35.70
CA ALA A 108 -11.98 17.22 -35.58
C ALA A 108 -13.39 17.39 -34.99
N SER A 109 -14.40 16.91 -35.71
CA SER A 109 -15.69 16.52 -35.13
C SER A 109 -15.44 15.42 -34.10
N ILE A 110 -15.71 15.69 -32.82
CA ILE A 110 -15.35 14.76 -31.74
C ILE A 110 -16.29 13.56 -31.76
N ASN A 111 -15.79 12.38 -32.16
CA ASN A 111 -16.44 11.10 -31.87
C ASN A 111 -16.13 10.72 -30.42
N VAL A 112 -17.14 10.80 -29.54
CA VAL A 112 -17.06 10.34 -28.15
C VAL A 112 -17.70 8.96 -28.07
N ILE A 113 -17.00 8.00 -27.46
CA ILE A 113 -17.52 6.66 -27.16
C ILE A 113 -17.85 6.61 -25.67
N ASN A 114 -19.07 6.14 -25.38
CA ASN A 114 -19.73 5.93 -24.08
C ASN A 114 -20.66 7.06 -23.63
N VAL A 115 -21.95 6.79 -23.81
CA VAL A 115 -23.10 7.57 -23.36
C VAL A 115 -23.70 6.81 -22.17
N ASN A 116 -24.00 7.50 -21.07
CA ASN A 116 -24.84 6.92 -20.03
C ASN A 116 -26.27 6.74 -20.58
N GLU A 117 -26.77 5.50 -20.61
CA GLU A 117 -28.08 5.14 -21.19
C GLU A 117 -29.28 5.78 -20.45
N GLU A 118 -29.12 6.16 -19.19
CA GLU A 118 -30.18 6.72 -18.33
C GLU A 118 -30.22 8.26 -18.32
N THR A 119 -29.08 8.92 -18.51
CA THR A 119 -28.96 10.40 -18.41
C THR A 119 -28.50 11.09 -19.70
N GLY A 120 -28.03 10.33 -20.70
CA GLY A 120 -27.46 10.88 -21.94
C GLY A 120 -26.12 11.59 -21.76
N GLN A 121 -25.56 11.63 -20.53
CA GLN A 121 -24.32 12.34 -20.25
C GLN A 121 -23.09 11.50 -20.61
N LYS A 122 -22.10 12.15 -21.21
CA LYS A 122 -20.80 11.56 -21.57
C LYS A 122 -19.96 11.41 -20.31
N ILE A 123 -19.64 10.17 -19.91
CA ILE A 123 -18.74 9.92 -18.76
C ILE A 123 -17.31 9.82 -19.29
N ILE A 124 -16.50 10.83 -19.00
CA ILE A 124 -15.07 10.81 -19.31
C ILE A 124 -14.32 10.40 -18.04
N MET A 125 -13.70 9.22 -18.06
CA MET A 125 -12.84 8.79 -16.95
C MET A 125 -11.66 9.75 -16.81
N LYS A 126 -11.60 10.46 -15.67
CA LYS A 126 -10.55 11.43 -15.35
C LYS A 126 -9.19 10.74 -15.25
N TYR A 127 -9.09 9.73 -14.40
CA TYR A 127 -7.84 9.06 -14.07
C TYR A 127 -7.61 7.81 -14.94
N ARG A 128 -6.34 7.48 -15.20
CA ARG A 128 -5.98 6.18 -15.79
C ARG A 128 -6.40 5.03 -14.87
N PRO A 129 -6.59 3.79 -15.39
CA PRO A 129 -7.26 2.71 -14.65
C PRO A 129 -6.75 2.50 -13.22
N ILE A 130 -5.44 2.33 -13.01
CA ILE A 130 -4.88 2.12 -11.67
C ILE A 130 -5.08 3.33 -10.74
N TYR A 131 -4.95 4.55 -11.24
CA TYR A 131 -5.19 5.75 -10.45
C TYR A 131 -6.68 5.96 -10.18
N ASN A 132 -7.55 5.49 -11.07
CA ASN A 132 -8.99 5.51 -10.86
C ASN A 132 -9.41 4.53 -9.76
N GLU A 133 -8.82 3.33 -9.73
CA GLU A 133 -9.00 2.38 -8.62
C GLU A 133 -8.60 3.03 -7.28
N LEU A 134 -7.41 3.64 -7.23
CA LEU A 134 -6.93 4.34 -6.03
C LEU A 134 -7.83 5.51 -5.64
N PHE A 135 -8.31 6.28 -6.61
CA PHE A 135 -9.23 7.40 -6.37
C PHE A 135 -10.55 6.93 -5.76
N ILE A 136 -11.12 5.83 -6.27
CA ILE A 136 -12.34 5.24 -5.71
C ILE A 136 -12.11 4.77 -4.27
N MET A 137 -10.91 4.26 -3.95
CA MET A 137 -10.60 3.74 -2.62
C MET A 137 -10.23 4.81 -1.59
N PHE A 138 -9.50 5.84 -2.02
CA PHE A 138 -8.81 6.76 -1.10
C PHE A 138 -9.06 8.25 -1.39
N GLY A 139 -9.75 8.58 -2.48
CA GLY A 139 -9.97 9.96 -2.91
C GLY A 139 -8.75 10.61 -3.56
N GLU A 140 -8.91 11.89 -3.90
CA GLU A 140 -7.95 12.64 -4.74
C GLU A 140 -6.59 12.86 -4.06
N GLU A 141 -6.58 13.21 -2.77
CA GLU A 141 -5.36 13.55 -2.05
C GLU A 141 -4.37 12.37 -1.97
N ILE A 142 -4.83 11.24 -1.43
CA ILE A 142 -4.01 10.03 -1.30
C ILE A 142 -3.58 9.52 -2.69
N THR A 143 -4.48 9.54 -3.67
CA THR A 143 -4.17 9.14 -5.04
C THR A 143 -3.07 10.00 -5.66
N GLY A 144 -3.12 11.33 -5.44
CA GLY A 144 -2.09 12.26 -5.92
C GLY A 144 -0.72 12.01 -5.31
N ARG A 145 -0.67 11.70 -4.01
CA ARG A 145 0.57 11.32 -3.32
C ARG A 145 1.12 9.98 -3.82
N ILE A 146 0.27 8.95 -3.97
CA ILE A 146 0.68 7.66 -4.56
C ILE A 146 1.18 7.84 -5.99
N TYR A 147 0.53 8.70 -6.79
CA TYR A 147 1.00 9.08 -8.12
C TYR A 147 2.41 9.66 -8.06
N ASN A 148 2.67 10.60 -7.14
CA ASN A 148 3.99 11.20 -7.02
C ASN A 148 5.07 10.21 -6.58
N LEU A 149 4.75 9.26 -5.70
CA LEU A 149 5.69 8.21 -5.27
C LEU A 149 6.03 7.24 -6.40
N TYR A 150 5.03 6.75 -7.13
CA TYR A 150 5.21 5.59 -8.02
C TYR A 150 5.07 5.87 -9.52
N LYS A 151 4.73 7.08 -9.98
CA LYS A 151 4.56 7.35 -11.42
C LYS A 151 5.78 6.91 -12.23
N GLY A 152 5.52 6.12 -13.28
CA GLY A 152 6.56 5.58 -14.17
C GLY A 152 7.27 4.32 -13.65
N HIS A 153 6.92 3.82 -12.46
CA HIS A 153 7.53 2.62 -11.88
C HIS A 153 6.63 1.38 -12.00
N GLN A 154 7.25 0.21 -12.00
CA GLN A 154 6.57 -1.07 -11.85
C GLN A 154 6.85 -1.63 -10.46
N ILE A 155 5.81 -1.74 -9.65
CA ILE A 155 5.89 -2.11 -8.24
C ILE A 155 5.43 -3.55 -8.05
N SER A 156 6.22 -4.35 -7.34
CA SER A 156 5.84 -5.70 -6.93
C SER A 156 5.43 -5.68 -5.47
N PHE A 157 4.14 -5.92 -5.19
CA PHE A 157 3.60 -5.88 -3.84
C PHE A 157 3.80 -7.22 -3.13
N PRO A 158 4.56 -7.29 -2.01
CA PRO A 158 4.77 -8.53 -1.29
C PRO A 158 3.45 -9.15 -0.79
N LYS A 159 3.36 -10.48 -0.76
CA LYS A 159 2.19 -11.16 -0.16
C LYS A 159 2.05 -10.88 1.34
N LYS A 160 3.16 -10.68 2.03
CA LYS A 160 3.22 -10.47 3.49
C LYS A 160 3.39 -9.00 3.79
N LEU A 161 2.59 -8.51 4.73
CA LEU A 161 2.64 -7.12 5.17
C LEU A 161 3.89 -6.86 6.02
N TYR A 162 4.12 -7.74 7.00
CA TYR A 162 5.15 -7.53 8.03
C TYR A 162 6.47 -8.26 7.76
N THR A 163 7.55 -7.67 8.26
CA THR A 163 8.89 -8.26 8.23
C THR A 163 8.97 -9.52 9.08
N GLU A 164 10.01 -10.32 8.86
CA GLU A 164 10.23 -11.52 9.66
C GLU A 164 10.61 -11.18 11.11
N LYS A 165 11.34 -10.07 11.30
CA LYS A 165 11.69 -9.54 12.62
C LYS A 165 10.44 -9.20 13.42
N TYR A 166 9.53 -8.40 12.84
CA TYR A 166 8.25 -8.09 13.46
C TYR A 166 7.43 -9.35 13.76
N ARG A 167 7.30 -10.24 12.76
CA ARG A 167 6.57 -11.51 12.91
C ARG A 167 7.10 -12.31 14.11
N ASP A 168 8.41 -12.47 14.21
CA ASP A 168 9.06 -13.28 15.23
C ASP A 168 8.92 -12.63 16.62
N SER A 169 9.10 -11.31 16.74
CA SER A 169 8.87 -10.57 18.00
C SER A 169 7.42 -10.71 18.46
N PHE A 170 6.46 -10.41 17.57
CA PHE A 170 5.04 -10.49 17.86
C PHE A 170 4.60 -11.89 18.29
N LEU A 171 5.09 -12.94 17.61
CA LEU A 171 4.78 -14.32 18.00
C LEU A 171 5.31 -14.66 19.38
N ARG A 172 6.57 -14.31 19.70
CA ARG A 172 7.19 -14.58 21.01
C ARG A 172 6.47 -13.87 22.16
N GLU A 173 6.03 -12.63 21.95
CA GLU A 173 5.30 -11.84 22.96
C GLU A 173 3.88 -12.38 23.23
N ASN A 174 3.26 -13.03 22.24
CA ASN A 174 1.87 -13.47 22.31
C ASN A 174 1.69 -14.99 22.52
N ILE A 175 2.78 -15.73 22.80
CA ILE A 175 2.70 -17.17 23.09
C ILE A 175 1.81 -17.41 24.31
N GLY A 176 0.79 -18.24 24.15
CA GLY A 176 -0.16 -18.58 25.22
C GLY A 176 -1.16 -17.47 25.57
N ASN A 177 -0.95 -16.24 25.07
CA ASN A 177 -1.85 -15.10 25.29
C ASN A 177 -2.93 -15.01 24.21
N LYS A 178 -2.62 -15.43 22.97
CA LYS A 178 -3.53 -15.42 21.82
C LYS A 178 -3.74 -16.81 21.25
N LYS A 179 -4.90 -17.01 20.61
CA LYS A 179 -5.17 -18.26 19.87
C LYS A 179 -4.32 -18.28 18.59
N ILE A 180 -3.98 -19.49 18.13
CA ILE A 180 -3.21 -19.67 16.88
C ILE A 180 -3.95 -19.04 15.69
N SER A 181 -5.27 -19.13 15.67
CA SER A 181 -6.13 -18.51 14.64
C SER A 181 -5.99 -16.98 14.60
N GLU A 182 -5.93 -16.33 15.75
CA GLU A 182 -5.76 -14.87 15.86
C GLU A 182 -4.37 -14.44 15.38
N LEU A 183 -3.33 -15.18 15.78
CA LEU A 183 -1.96 -14.93 15.32
C LEU A 183 -1.84 -15.11 13.80
N ALA A 184 -2.48 -16.15 13.26
CA ALA A 184 -2.52 -16.44 11.84
C ALA A 184 -3.22 -15.33 11.06
N ALA A 185 -4.39 -14.89 11.54
CA ALA A 185 -5.15 -13.79 10.93
C ALA A 185 -4.36 -12.48 10.91
N GLU A 186 -3.78 -12.08 12.05
CA GLU A 186 -3.06 -10.81 12.18
C GLU A 186 -1.83 -10.73 11.26
N LEU A 187 -1.06 -11.82 11.19
CA LEU A 187 0.17 -11.86 10.40
C LEU A 187 -0.08 -12.29 8.94
N GLY A 188 -1.33 -12.65 8.60
CA GLY A 188 -1.71 -13.17 7.29
C GLY A 188 -1.04 -14.50 6.93
N TYR A 189 -0.85 -15.40 7.89
CA TYR A 189 -0.30 -16.75 7.71
C TYR A 189 -1.36 -17.83 7.92
N THR A 190 -1.05 -19.06 7.52
CA THR A 190 -1.86 -20.24 7.90
C THR A 190 -1.52 -20.67 9.33
N GLU A 191 -2.49 -21.22 10.04
CA GLU A 191 -2.28 -21.76 11.39
C GLU A 191 -1.16 -22.81 11.42
N ARG A 192 -1.09 -23.66 10.38
CA ARG A 192 0.01 -24.64 10.21
C ARG A 192 1.38 -23.95 10.23
N ARG A 193 1.54 -22.84 9.51
CA ARG A 193 2.81 -22.12 9.48
C ARG A 193 3.12 -21.46 10.82
N ILE A 194 2.11 -20.90 11.51
CA ILE A 194 2.28 -20.37 12.86
C ILE A 194 2.72 -21.48 13.82
N ASN A 195 2.08 -22.64 13.80
CA ASN A 195 2.46 -23.80 14.62
C ASN A 195 3.89 -24.26 14.35
N GLN A 196 4.33 -24.29 13.10
CA GLN A 196 5.72 -24.61 12.75
C GLN A 196 6.71 -23.61 13.33
N LEU A 197 6.40 -22.30 13.25
CA LEU A 197 7.25 -21.25 13.82
C LEU A 197 7.33 -21.37 15.35
N LEU A 198 6.19 -21.53 16.02
CA LEU A 198 6.13 -21.70 17.47
C LEU A 198 6.87 -22.97 17.94
N LYS A 199 6.76 -24.08 17.19
CA LYS A 199 7.52 -25.30 17.47
C LYS A 199 9.02 -25.06 17.34
N LYS A 200 9.46 -24.36 16.28
CA LYS A 200 10.87 -23.99 16.07
C LYS A 200 11.40 -23.17 17.24
N TYR A 201 10.65 -22.17 17.71
CA TYR A 201 11.09 -21.35 18.85
C TYR A 201 11.24 -22.21 20.11
N LYS A 202 10.28 -23.10 20.41
CA LYS A 202 10.39 -24.03 21.55
C LYS A 202 11.63 -24.94 21.47
N GLU A 203 11.95 -25.45 20.28
CA GLU A 203 13.14 -26.29 20.07
C GLU A 203 14.46 -25.51 20.18
N GLU A 204 14.48 -24.25 19.75
CA GLU A 204 15.62 -23.33 19.92
C GLU A 204 15.89 -23.10 21.41
N TYR A 205 14.86 -22.82 22.21
CA TYR A 205 14.99 -22.70 23.68
C TYR A 205 15.51 -23.97 24.34
N ILE A 206 14.94 -25.14 24.01
CA ILE A 206 15.37 -26.41 24.61
C ILE A 206 16.84 -26.69 24.28
N LYS A 207 17.31 -26.33 23.07
CA LYS A 207 18.72 -26.48 22.70
C LYS A 207 19.62 -25.50 23.45
N ASP A 208 19.20 -24.25 23.63
CA ASP A 208 19.97 -23.25 24.38
C ASP A 208 20.08 -23.61 25.87
N ASP A 209 19.03 -24.20 26.47
CA ASP A 209 19.04 -24.72 27.85
C ASP A 209 19.89 -25.99 28.00
N LEU A 210 19.89 -26.88 27.00
CA LEU A 210 20.70 -28.11 26.98
C LEU A 210 22.18 -27.86 26.61
N LEU A 211 22.48 -26.76 25.91
CA LEU A 211 23.83 -26.34 25.53
C LEU A 211 24.43 -25.33 26.50
N GLY A 212 23.96 -25.28 27.76
CA GLY A 212 24.55 -24.52 28.86
C GLY A 212 26.06 -24.75 28.99
N LYS A 213 26.82 -23.96 28.23
CA LYS A 213 28.12 -23.40 28.52
C LYS A 213 27.93 -21.91 28.80
#